data_AF-A0A2J6H3B2-F1
#
_entry.id   AF-A0A2J6H3B2-F1
#
_cell.length_a   1.000
_cell.length_b   1.000
_cell.length_c   1.000
_cell.angle_alpha   90.00
_cell.angle_beta   90.00
_cell.angle_gamma   90.00
#
_symmetry.space_group_name_H-M   'P 1'
#
loop_
_entity.id
_entity.type
_entity.pdbx_description
1 polymer ?
#
loop_
_entity_poly.entity_id
_entity_poly.type
_entity_poly.pdbx_seq_one_letter_code
_entity_poly.pdbx_strand_id
1 'polypeptide(L)'
;MNEELDIKKEDSTPAVKAPKEVSTPVKSGLKTKDAIVANWLPRYTGRLLDQFGEYIILTNFSKYLQLFSDWHANAPIMGLDKPMQSVTADGITIINFGMGSSVAATVMDLLTAIKPKAVIFLGKCGGLKKKNNVGDL
;
A
#
# COMPACT_ATOMS: atom_id res chain seq x y z
N MET A 1 35.55 28.91 33.88
CA MET A 1 34.85 27.73 34.45
C MET A 1 33.53 27.67 33.71
N ASN A 2 33.53 27.26 32.44
CA ASN A 2 33.56 25.86 31.98
C ASN A 2 32.51 25.02 32.68
N GLU A 3 31.38 24.83 32.00
CA GLU A 3 30.66 23.57 31.94
C GLU A 3 29.90 23.58 30.60
N GLU A 4 30.61 23.13 29.55
CA GLU A 4 30.00 22.76 28.28
C GLU A 4 29.17 21.49 28.52
N LEU A 5 27.86 21.57 28.34
CA LEU A 5 27.00 20.40 28.27
C LEU A 5 27.10 19.82 26.87
N ASP A 6 27.73 18.66 26.76
CA ASP A 6 27.84 17.83 25.55
C ASP A 6 26.44 17.56 24.95
N ILE A 7 26.12 18.27 23.86
CA ILE A 7 25.00 17.94 23.00
C ILE A 7 25.41 16.70 22.20
N LYS A 8 25.01 15.51 22.68
CA LYS A 8 25.06 14.29 21.88
C LYS A 8 24.21 14.49 20.62
N LYS A 9 24.87 14.65 19.48
CA LYS A 9 24.27 14.47 18.15
C LYS A 9 23.82 13.01 18.04
N GLU A 10 22.53 12.76 18.12
CA GLU A 10 21.95 11.50 17.64
C GLU A 10 21.79 11.58 16.11
N ASP A 11 22.90 11.40 15.39
CA ASP A 11 22.85 10.94 13.99
C ASP A 11 22.55 9.44 13.98
N SER A 12 21.33 9.05 14.37
CA SER A 12 20.86 7.68 14.18
C SER A 12 20.30 7.55 12.76
N THR A 13 21.19 7.54 11.76
CA THR A 13 20.83 6.96 10.46
C THR A 13 20.62 5.46 10.71
N PRO A 14 19.41 4.89 10.58
CA PRO A 14 19.25 3.47 10.79
C PRO A 14 20.05 2.74 9.72
N ALA A 15 21.03 1.95 10.17
CA ALA A 15 21.89 1.15 9.33
C ALA A 15 21.05 0.36 8.31
N VAL A 16 21.26 0.65 7.03
CA VAL A 16 20.64 -0.06 5.91
C VAL A 16 21.13 -1.50 5.95
N LYS A 17 20.32 -2.41 6.50
CA LYS A 17 20.57 -3.85 6.45
C LYS A 17 20.64 -4.26 4.98
N ALA A 18 21.73 -4.92 4.61
CA ALA A 18 21.93 -5.45 3.25
C ALA A 18 20.70 -6.25 2.78
N PRO A 19 20.29 -6.12 1.50
CA PRO A 19 19.08 -6.77 1.00
C PRO A 19 19.23 -8.29 1.17
N LYS A 20 18.29 -8.90 1.92
CA LYS A 20 18.23 -10.36 2.07
C LYS A 20 17.95 -10.98 0.71
N GLU A 21 18.92 -11.69 0.15
CA GLU A 21 18.74 -12.45 -1.09
C GLU A 21 17.76 -13.60 -0.83
N VAL A 22 16.70 -13.64 -1.63
CA VAL A 22 15.70 -14.71 -1.59
C VAL A 22 16.27 -15.89 -2.37
N SER A 23 16.78 -16.91 -1.68
CA SER A 23 17.34 -18.11 -2.30
C SER A 23 16.20 -19.01 -2.79
N THR A 24 16.03 -19.12 -4.11
CA THR A 24 15.18 -20.13 -4.75
C THR A 24 16.00 -21.01 -5.70
N PRO A 25 15.68 -22.31 -5.82
CA PRO A 25 16.49 -23.28 -6.57
C PRO A 25 16.33 -23.22 -8.10
N VAL A 26 15.66 -22.22 -8.68
CA VAL A 26 15.35 -22.17 -10.12
C VAL A 26 15.63 -20.79 -10.75
N LYS A 27 16.66 -20.74 -11.61
CA LYS A 27 17.02 -19.72 -12.63
C LYS A 27 17.32 -18.27 -12.17
N SER A 28 18.19 -17.61 -12.94
CA SER A 28 18.53 -16.19 -12.85
C SER A 28 17.28 -15.30 -13.00
N GLY A 29 16.71 -14.88 -11.87
CA GLY A 29 15.55 -14.00 -11.78
C GLY A 29 15.62 -13.12 -10.54
N LEU A 30 14.70 -12.15 -10.41
CA LEU A 30 14.62 -11.11 -9.37
C LEU A 30 14.94 -11.66 -7.97
N LYS A 31 16.15 -11.41 -7.45
CA LYS A 31 16.67 -12.03 -6.21
C LYS A 31 16.38 -11.23 -4.94
N THR A 32 16.02 -9.96 -5.08
CA THR A 32 15.78 -9.07 -3.93
C THR A 32 14.29 -8.82 -3.76
N LYS A 33 13.84 -8.66 -2.51
CA LYS A 33 12.45 -8.31 -2.20
C LYS A 33 12.02 -7.07 -3.01
N ASP A 34 12.86 -6.04 -3.04
CA ASP A 34 12.59 -4.79 -3.75
C ASP A 34 12.32 -5.01 -5.24
N ALA A 35 13.13 -5.84 -5.90
CA ALA A 35 12.97 -6.12 -7.32
C ALA A 35 11.71 -6.96 -7.58
N ILE A 36 11.36 -7.87 -6.67
CA ILE A 36 10.11 -8.65 -6.72
C ILE A 36 8.92 -7.68 -6.63
N VAL A 37 8.79 -6.92 -5.54
CA VAL A 37 7.61 -6.07 -5.30
C VAL A 37 7.45 -5.00 -6.39
N ALA A 38 8.55 -4.42 -6.89
CA ALA A 38 8.54 -3.47 -7.99
C ALA A 38 7.99 -4.07 -9.30
N ASN A 39 8.24 -5.37 -9.55
CA ASN A 39 7.71 -6.05 -10.72
C ASN A 39 6.25 -6.46 -10.57
N TRP A 40 5.82 -6.84 -9.37
CA TRP A 40 4.50 -7.40 -9.12
C TRP A 40 3.42 -6.34 -8.89
N LEU A 41 3.71 -5.22 -8.21
CA LEU A 41 2.70 -4.19 -7.93
C LEU A 41 1.99 -3.69 -9.21
N PRO A 42 2.70 -3.39 -10.32
CA PRO A 42 2.05 -2.99 -11.57
C PRO A 42 1.23 -4.11 -12.23
N ARG A 43 1.60 -5.38 -12.02
CA ARG A 43 0.85 -6.51 -12.59
C ARG A 43 -0.48 -6.74 -11.88
N TYR A 44 -0.51 -6.52 -10.57
CA TYR A 44 -1.73 -6.66 -9.76
C TYR A 44 -2.69 -5.49 -9.94
N THR A 45 -2.16 -4.27 -10.12
CA THR A 45 -2.95 -3.03 -10.16
C THR A 45 -3.21 -2.48 -11.57
N GLY A 46 -2.43 -2.93 -12.55
CA GLY A 46 -2.35 -2.33 -13.88
C GLY A 46 -1.64 -0.98 -13.92
N ARG A 47 -1.12 -0.47 -12.79
CA ARG A 47 -0.58 0.89 -12.61
C ARG A 47 0.94 0.88 -12.47
N LEU A 48 1.62 1.80 -13.16
CA LEU A 48 3.07 1.95 -13.02
C LEU A 48 3.43 2.56 -11.65
N LEU A 49 4.65 2.30 -11.16
CA LEU A 49 5.05 2.68 -9.80
C LEU A 49 5.05 4.20 -9.57
N ASP A 50 5.33 4.99 -10.60
CA ASP A 50 5.34 6.45 -10.61
C ASP A 50 3.94 7.08 -10.65
N GLN A 51 2.91 6.29 -10.97
CA GLN A 51 1.53 6.74 -11.05
C GLN A 51 0.77 6.58 -9.73
N PHE A 52 1.41 6.08 -8.67
CA PHE A 52 0.82 5.99 -7.34
C PHE A 52 0.98 7.30 -6.59
N GLY A 53 -0.06 7.65 -5.82
CA GLY A 53 -0.02 8.73 -4.84
C GLY A 53 0.81 8.37 -3.62
N GLU A 54 1.19 9.39 -2.85
CA GLU A 54 1.95 9.22 -1.60
C GLU A 54 1.09 8.62 -0.48
N TYR A 55 -0.24 8.74 -0.59
CA TYR A 55 -1.21 8.26 0.39
C TYR A 55 -2.08 7.16 -0.22
N ILE A 56 -2.23 6.04 0.50
CA ILE A 56 -2.96 4.89 0.00
C ILE A 56 -4.23 4.65 0.82
N ILE A 57 -5.34 4.43 0.12
CA ILE A 57 -6.58 3.94 0.68
C ILE A 57 -6.79 2.52 0.18
N LEU A 58 -6.85 1.55 1.08
CA LEU A 58 -7.21 0.17 0.77
C LEU A 58 -8.71 -0.01 0.98
N THR A 59 -9.37 -0.75 0.10
CA THR A 59 -10.76 -1.16 0.27
C THR A 59 -11.01 -2.56 -0.26
N ASN A 60 -12.13 -3.15 0.15
CA ASN A 60 -12.65 -4.42 -0.34
C ASN A 60 -14.00 -4.27 -1.08
N PHE A 61 -14.43 -3.02 -1.39
CA PHE A 61 -15.68 -2.73 -2.09
C PHE A 61 -15.45 -1.97 -3.38
N SER A 62 -15.85 -2.56 -4.52
CA SER A 62 -15.75 -1.91 -5.83
C SER A 62 -16.55 -0.60 -5.91
N LYS A 63 -17.64 -0.46 -5.15
CA LYS A 63 -18.43 0.78 -5.10
C LYS A 63 -17.61 1.98 -4.61
N TYR A 64 -16.66 1.77 -3.70
CA TYR A 64 -15.83 2.86 -3.19
C TYR A 64 -14.91 3.41 -4.27
N LEU A 65 -14.44 2.55 -5.19
CA LEU A 65 -13.64 2.99 -6.34
C LEU A 65 -14.47 3.82 -7.32
N GLN A 66 -15.70 3.40 -7.62
CA GLN A 66 -16.58 4.16 -8.49
C GLN A 66 -16.86 5.54 -7.90
N LEU A 67 -17.24 5.61 -6.62
CA LEU A 67 -17.50 6.87 -5.93
C LEU A 67 -16.27 7.77 -5.91
N PHE A 68 -15.09 7.21 -5.62
CA PHE A 68 -13.83 7.97 -5.65
C PHE A 68 -13.53 8.50 -7.06
N SER A 69 -13.68 7.69 -8.10
CA SER A 69 -13.56 8.15 -9.50
C SER A 69 -14.51 9.32 -9.78
N ASP A 70 -15.79 9.17 -9.44
CA ASP A 70 -16.83 10.17 -9.72
C ASP A 70 -16.55 11.49 -8.98
N TRP A 71 -16.09 11.42 -7.73
CA TRP A 71 -15.73 12.60 -6.93
C TRP A 71 -14.51 13.34 -7.46
N HIS A 72 -13.59 12.64 -8.11
CA HIS A 72 -12.37 13.21 -8.67
C HIS A 72 -12.45 13.33 -10.20
N ALA A 73 -13.52 13.98 -10.69
CA ALA A 73 -13.72 14.31 -12.10
C ALA A 73 -13.63 13.10 -13.06
N ASN A 74 -14.19 11.95 -12.66
CA ASN A 74 -14.14 10.68 -13.39
C ASN A 74 -12.69 10.19 -13.62
N ALA A 75 -11.86 10.24 -12.56
CA ALA A 75 -10.52 9.71 -12.61
C ALA A 75 -10.50 8.24 -13.07
N PRO A 76 -9.60 7.86 -14.00
CA PRO A 76 -9.69 6.56 -14.66
C PRO A 76 -9.46 5.40 -13.69
N ILE A 77 -10.39 4.44 -13.72
CA ILE A 77 -10.25 3.17 -13.00
C ILE A 77 -9.33 2.26 -13.80
N MET A 78 -8.20 1.93 -13.20
CA MET A 78 -7.19 1.04 -13.77
C MET A 78 -7.31 -0.38 -13.23
N GLY A 79 -6.92 -1.35 -14.05
CA GLY A 79 -6.87 -2.75 -13.66
C GLY A 79 -8.23 -3.43 -13.57
N LEU A 80 -9.21 -3.03 -14.40
CA LEU A 80 -10.53 -3.68 -14.46
C LEU A 80 -10.45 -5.19 -14.72
N ASP A 81 -9.45 -5.63 -15.50
CA ASP A 81 -9.12 -7.03 -15.79
C ASP A 81 -8.12 -7.65 -14.78
N LYS A 82 -7.71 -6.90 -13.76
CA LYS A 82 -6.70 -7.30 -12.79
C LYS A 82 -7.31 -7.63 -11.43
N PRO A 83 -6.56 -8.36 -10.57
CA PRO A 83 -7.04 -8.71 -9.24
C PRO A 83 -7.26 -7.50 -8.33
N MET A 84 -6.52 -6.40 -8.53
CA MET A 84 -6.62 -5.19 -7.71
C MET A 84 -6.93 -3.98 -8.58
N GLN A 85 -8.18 -3.50 -8.58
CA GLN A 85 -8.49 -2.26 -9.29
C GLN A 85 -7.93 -1.06 -8.51
N SER A 86 -7.56 0.01 -9.22
CA SER A 86 -7.07 1.23 -8.56
C SER A 86 -7.51 2.51 -9.26
N VAL A 87 -7.65 3.57 -8.47
CA VAL A 87 -7.89 4.95 -8.95
C VAL A 87 -6.92 5.86 -8.23
N THR A 88 -6.34 6.85 -8.91
CA THR A 88 -5.46 7.84 -8.28
C THR A 88 -5.92 9.23 -8.65
N ALA A 89 -6.05 10.09 -7.63
CA ALA A 89 -6.38 11.50 -7.77
C ALA A 89 -5.80 12.26 -6.57
N ASP A 90 -5.37 13.51 -6.78
CA ASP A 90 -4.93 14.43 -5.73
C ASP A 90 -3.87 13.86 -4.76
N GLY A 91 -2.94 13.06 -5.28
CA GLY A 91 -1.88 12.42 -4.49
C GLY A 91 -2.35 11.25 -3.61
N ILE A 92 -3.60 10.81 -3.77
CA ILE A 92 -4.20 9.67 -3.09
C ILE A 92 -4.48 8.56 -4.10
N THR A 93 -4.08 7.33 -3.79
CA THR A 93 -4.45 6.14 -4.56
C THR A 93 -5.37 5.26 -3.74
N ILE A 94 -6.58 5.02 -4.24
CA ILE A 94 -7.46 3.99 -3.70
C ILE A 94 -7.24 2.67 -4.45
N ILE A 95 -7.09 1.57 -3.71
CA ILE A 95 -6.85 0.22 -4.24
C ILE A 95 -7.91 -0.71 -3.67
N ASN A 96 -8.69 -1.33 -4.55
CA ASN A 96 -9.55 -2.44 -4.18
C ASN A 96 -8.72 -3.72 -4.21
N PHE A 97 -8.40 -4.28 -3.05
CA PHE A 97 -7.64 -5.55 -2.99
C PHE A 97 -8.56 -6.78 -2.90
N GLY A 98 -9.88 -6.59 -2.93
CA GLY A 98 -10.85 -7.68 -2.80
C GLY A 98 -10.97 -8.20 -1.37
N MET A 99 -11.41 -9.45 -1.21
CA MET A 99 -11.63 -10.09 0.09
C MET A 99 -10.61 -11.19 0.36
N GLY A 100 -10.12 -11.26 1.59
CA GLY A 100 -9.28 -12.36 2.07
C GLY A 100 -8.00 -11.90 2.76
N SER A 101 -7.60 -12.61 3.81
CA SER A 101 -6.39 -12.31 4.60
C SER A 101 -5.11 -12.47 3.77
N SER A 102 -5.05 -13.47 2.88
CA SER A 102 -3.90 -13.70 2.00
C SER A 102 -3.62 -12.52 1.08
N VAL A 103 -4.68 -11.94 0.49
CA VAL A 103 -4.56 -10.79 -0.41
C VAL A 103 -4.24 -9.51 0.37
N ALA A 104 -4.78 -9.36 1.58
CA ALA A 104 -4.43 -8.25 2.47
C ALA A 104 -2.93 -8.26 2.84
N ALA A 105 -2.36 -9.42 3.16
CA ALA A 105 -0.92 -9.53 3.39
C ALA A 105 -0.12 -9.22 2.11
N THR A 106 -0.58 -9.74 0.96
CA THR A 106 0.07 -9.53 -0.33
C THR A 106 0.12 -8.05 -0.71
N VAL A 107 -0.99 -7.31 -0.60
CA VAL A 107 -0.99 -5.88 -0.96
C VAL A 107 -0.06 -5.07 -0.06
N MET A 108 0.00 -5.38 1.24
CA MET A 108 0.92 -4.71 2.16
C MET A 108 2.39 -4.96 1.80
N ASP A 109 2.74 -6.18 1.37
CA ASP A 109 4.07 -6.47 0.84
C ASP A 109 4.35 -5.75 -0.47
N LEU A 110 3.39 -5.66 -1.39
CA LEU A 110 3.58 -4.98 -2.67
C LEU A 110 3.76 -3.47 -2.50
N LEU A 111 3.07 -2.85 -1.55
CA LEU A 111 3.17 -1.41 -1.26
C LEU A 111 4.56 -0.99 -0.77
N THR A 112 5.42 -1.93 -0.33
CA THR A 112 6.81 -1.58 0.02
C THR A 112 7.61 -1.10 -1.20
N ALA A 113 7.14 -1.35 -2.43
CA ALA A 113 7.75 -0.86 -3.66
C ALA A 113 7.73 0.68 -3.78
N ILE A 114 6.67 1.32 -3.26
CA ILE A 114 6.43 2.77 -3.42
C ILE A 114 6.61 3.56 -2.12
N LYS A 115 6.77 2.88 -0.98
CA LYS A 115 7.02 3.48 0.35
C LYS A 115 6.06 4.64 0.67
N PRO A 116 4.74 4.38 0.73
CA PRO A 116 3.75 5.43 0.94
C PRO A 116 3.91 6.08 2.33
N LYS A 117 3.50 7.34 2.46
CA LYS A 117 3.54 8.09 3.73
C LYS A 117 2.50 7.58 4.73
N ALA A 118 1.35 7.16 4.24
CA ALA A 118 0.31 6.54 5.06
C ALA A 118 -0.55 5.56 4.25
N VAL A 119 -1.12 4.59 4.95
CA VAL A 119 -2.06 3.61 4.41
C VAL A 119 -3.26 3.51 5.36
N ILE A 120 -4.48 3.71 4.84
CA ILE A 120 -5.73 3.56 5.59
C ILE A 120 -6.57 2.46 4.93
N PHE A 121 -7.25 1.63 5.72
CA PHE A 121 -8.18 0.62 5.22
C PHE A 121 -9.63 1.05 5.48
N LEU A 122 -10.41 1.14 4.40
CA LEU A 122 -11.85 1.37 4.42
C LEU A 122 -12.58 0.06 4.07
N GLY A 123 -13.16 -0.55 5.09
CA GLY A 123 -13.91 -1.79 4.95
C GLY A 123 -15.09 -1.84 5.92
N LYS A 124 -15.86 -2.93 5.82
CA LYS A 124 -16.94 -3.23 6.76
C LYS A 124 -16.47 -4.25 7.79
N CYS A 125 -17.09 -4.20 8.96
CA CYS A 125 -16.92 -5.19 10.01
C CYS A 125 -18.29 -5.69 10.48
N GLY A 126 -18.35 -6.92 11.01
CA GLY A 126 -19.53 -7.43 11.70
C GLY A 126 -19.55 -6.96 13.14
N GLY A 127 -20.50 -6.10 13.51
CA GLY A 127 -20.71 -5.69 14.90
C GLY A 127 -21.31 -6.83 15.73
N LEU A 128 -20.56 -7.37 16.69
CA LEU A 128 -21.04 -8.44 17.58
C LEU A 128 -21.78 -7.91 18.81
N LYS A 129 -21.56 -6.64 19.18
CA LYS A 129 -22.15 -6.04 20.38
C LYS A 129 -23.52 -5.46 20.04
N LYS A 130 -24.52 -5.73 20.89
CA LYS A 130 -25.91 -5.25 20.73
C LYS A 130 -26.06 -3.73 20.69
N LYS A 131 -25.08 -2.98 21.18
CA LYS A 131 -25.06 -1.51 21.14
C LYS A 131 -24.69 -0.95 19.76
N ASN A 132 -24.12 -1.77 18.89
CA ASN A 132 -23.68 -1.34 17.57
C ASN A 132 -24.85 -1.41 16.60
N ASN A 133 -25.05 -0.34 15.84
CA ASN A 133 -26.03 -0.25 14.78
C ASN A 133 -25.35 -0.36 13.42
N VAL A 134 -26.14 -0.67 12.39
CA VAL A 134 -25.66 -0.66 11.00
C VAL A 134 -25.27 0.76 10.62
N GLY A 135 -24.02 0.95 10.25
CA GLY A 135 -23.46 2.26 9.87
C GLY A 135 -22.60 2.92 10.95
N ASP A 136 -22.52 2.35 12.15
CA ASP A 136 -21.58 2.81 13.17
C ASP A 136 -20.12 2.58 12.73
N LEU A 137 -19.24 3.54 13.05
CA LEU A 137 -17.79 3.52 12.79
C LEU A 137 -16.99 3.21 14.06
#